data_AF-A0A2A6PXQ4-F1
#
_entry.id   AF-A0A2A6PXQ4-F1
#
_cell.length_a   1.000
_cell.length_b   1.000
_cell.length_c   1.000
_cell.angle_alpha   90.00
_cell.angle_beta   90.00
_cell.angle_gamma   90.00
#
_symmetry.space_group_name_H-M   'P 1'
#
loop_
_entity.id
_entity.type
_entity.pdbx_description
1 polymer ?
#
loop_
_entity_poly.entity_id
_entity_poly.type
_entity_poly.pdbx_seq_one_letter_code
_entity_poly.pdbx_strand_id
1 'polypeptide(L)'
;MPALLRPALTALGVACLLSAASLASSNTALAQAKQPPAPSQAAPAQPQAPALKQIALTDKQIDGVLAAQKDMDAVTAKLPENTAPDQKVIAQLDEVAKKHGFAGYDDYNNVVDNISLVIGGFDPATKKYVGTEAVIKAQIAQVQADKKMPAKDKKEALDELNEALKTPAPAVENKANIDLVSKYYDKLIAALGDDEN
;
A
#
# COMPACT_ATOMS: atom_id res chain seq x y z
N MET A 1 5.32 -31.76 -26.71
CA MET A 1 3.92 -31.69 -27.16
C MET A 1 3.36 -30.35 -26.69
N PRO A 2 2.87 -29.48 -27.58
CA PRO A 2 2.38 -28.17 -27.18
C PRO A 2 0.92 -28.28 -26.72
N ALA A 3 0.61 -27.78 -25.53
CA ALA A 3 -0.76 -27.56 -25.10
C ALA A 3 -1.12 -26.09 -25.37
N LEU A 4 -2.23 -25.93 -26.09
CA LEU A 4 -2.80 -24.71 -26.63
C LEU A 4 -3.78 -24.07 -25.64
N LEU A 5 -3.81 -22.73 -25.64
CA LEU A 5 -4.96 -21.82 -25.47
C LEU A 5 -5.67 -21.76 -24.10
N ARG A 6 -5.67 -20.58 -23.45
CA ARG A 6 -6.68 -19.49 -23.62
C ARG A 6 -6.42 -18.30 -22.66
N PRO A 7 -6.54 -17.04 -23.11
CA PRO A 7 -6.59 -15.86 -22.25
C PRO A 7 -8.04 -15.55 -21.85
N ALA A 8 -8.29 -15.25 -20.58
CA ALA A 8 -9.54 -14.69 -20.10
C ALA A 8 -9.40 -13.16 -20.03
N LEU A 9 -10.11 -12.45 -20.90
CA LEU A 9 -10.40 -11.03 -20.73
C LEU A 9 -11.38 -10.87 -19.56
N THR A 10 -11.02 -10.07 -18.55
CA THR A 10 -11.99 -9.49 -17.62
C THR A 10 -12.09 -7.99 -17.92
N ALA A 11 -13.26 -7.61 -18.42
CA ALA A 11 -13.66 -6.22 -18.61
C ALA A 11 -14.14 -5.67 -17.26
N LEU A 12 -13.52 -4.58 -16.76
CA LEU A 12 -14.12 -3.79 -15.68
C LEU A 12 -14.85 -2.58 -16.28
N GLY A 13 -16.17 -2.57 -16.09
CA GLY A 13 -17.05 -1.47 -16.41
C GLY A 13 -17.39 -0.61 -15.19
N VAL A 14 -17.41 0.70 -15.44
CA VAL A 14 -18.41 1.71 -15.01
C VAL A 14 -18.76 1.84 -13.52
N ALA A 15 -18.54 3.04 -12.95
CA ALA A 15 -19.63 3.87 -12.40
C ALA A 15 -19.13 5.27 -11.96
N CYS A 16 -19.33 6.27 -12.81
CA CYS A 16 -19.35 7.68 -12.39
C CYS A 16 -20.70 7.96 -11.69
N LEU A 17 -20.65 8.36 -10.42
CA LEU A 17 -21.80 8.87 -9.68
C LEU A 17 -21.92 10.40 -9.89
N LEU A 18 -22.92 10.81 -10.65
CA LEU A 18 -23.41 12.20 -10.71
C LEU A 18 -24.82 12.24 -10.11
N SER A 19 -24.97 12.91 -8.96
CA SER A 19 -26.29 13.23 -8.40
C SER A 19 -26.57 14.71 -8.63
N ALA A 20 -27.49 15.00 -9.55
CA ALA A 20 -28.10 16.30 -9.73
C ALA A 20 -29.44 16.34 -8.97
N ALA A 21 -29.62 17.33 -8.10
CA ALA A 21 -30.92 17.69 -7.55
C ALA A 21 -31.18 19.17 -7.83
N SER A 22 -32.10 19.43 -8.75
CA SER A 22 -32.61 20.74 -9.14
C SER A 22 -33.81 21.12 -8.27
N LEU A 23 -33.82 22.33 -7.73
CA LEU A 23 -35.05 23.04 -7.32
C LEU A 23 -35.10 24.39 -8.04
N ALA A 24 -36.24 24.63 -8.67
CA ALA A 24 -36.54 25.79 -9.51
C ALA A 24 -37.20 26.91 -8.69
N SER A 25 -36.92 28.16 -9.06
CA SER A 25 -37.90 29.26 -9.01
C SER A 25 -37.39 30.45 -9.83
N SER A 26 -38.20 30.87 -10.80
CA SER A 26 -37.94 31.91 -11.79
C SER A 26 -38.16 33.31 -11.25
N ASN A 27 -37.25 34.26 -11.49
CA ASN A 27 -37.55 35.70 -11.51
C ASN A 27 -36.57 36.44 -12.44
N THR A 28 -37.09 37.50 -13.06
CA THR A 28 -36.61 38.25 -14.23
C THR A 28 -35.37 39.15 -14.04
N ALA A 29 -34.56 39.22 -15.12
CA ALA A 29 -33.86 40.38 -15.70
C ALA A 29 -32.57 40.99 -15.06
N LEU A 30 -31.68 41.39 -15.99
CA LEU A 30 -30.52 42.31 -15.97
C LEU A 30 -29.07 41.79 -15.77
N ALA A 31 -28.25 42.22 -16.73
CA ALA A 31 -26.80 42.53 -16.70
C ALA A 31 -25.77 41.37 -16.67
N GLN A 32 -25.13 41.13 -17.83
CA GLN A 32 -23.80 40.54 -17.92
C GLN A 32 -22.77 41.48 -17.28
N ALA A 33 -22.48 41.25 -16.00
CA ALA A 33 -21.23 41.69 -15.39
C ALA A 33 -20.25 40.50 -15.40
N LYS A 34 -19.07 40.71 -15.99
CA LYS A 34 -17.91 39.80 -15.95
C LYS A 34 -17.64 39.41 -14.48
N GLN A 35 -17.99 38.18 -14.09
CA GLN A 35 -17.54 37.63 -12.82
C GLN A 35 -16.03 37.33 -12.94
N PRO A 36 -15.20 37.77 -11.97
CA PRO A 36 -13.84 37.26 -11.82
C PRO A 36 -13.89 35.73 -11.65
N PRO A 37 -12.88 34.97 -12.12
CA PRO A 37 -12.81 33.55 -11.84
C PRO A 37 -12.83 33.35 -10.32
N ALA A 38 -13.75 32.50 -9.86
CA ALA A 38 -13.79 32.08 -8.47
C ALA A 38 -12.42 31.51 -8.08
N PRO A 39 -11.89 31.82 -6.87
CA PRO A 39 -10.69 31.17 -6.40
C PRO A 39 -10.92 29.66 -6.43
N SER A 40 -10.07 28.94 -7.16
CA SER A 40 -10.02 27.48 -7.14
C SER A 40 -10.03 27.04 -5.68
N GLN A 41 -11.13 26.43 -5.24
CA GLN A 41 -11.16 25.73 -3.97
C GLN A 41 -10.05 24.68 -4.05
N ALA A 42 -8.97 24.91 -3.30
CA ALA A 42 -8.00 23.88 -3.06
C ALA A 42 -8.78 22.68 -2.53
N ALA A 43 -8.63 21.53 -3.20
CA ALA A 43 -9.15 20.27 -2.68
C ALA A 43 -8.70 20.15 -1.21
N PRO A 44 -9.59 19.74 -0.29
CA PRO A 44 -9.20 19.56 1.10
C PRO A 44 -7.97 18.65 1.14
N ALA A 45 -6.89 19.15 1.76
CA ALA A 45 -5.69 18.36 1.98
C ALA A 45 -6.13 17.05 2.64
N GLN A 46 -5.86 15.92 1.97
CA GLN A 46 -6.14 14.63 2.58
C GLN A 46 -5.39 14.58 3.92
N PRO A 47 -6.02 14.08 5.00
CA PRO A 47 -5.33 13.91 6.27
C PRO A 47 -4.03 13.16 6.03
N GLN A 48 -2.89 13.79 6.33
CA GLN A 48 -1.61 13.10 6.28
C GLN A 48 -1.69 11.94 7.27
N ALA A 49 -1.44 10.71 6.79
CA ALA A 49 -1.29 9.56 7.65
C ALA A 49 -0.25 9.89 8.74
N PRO A 50 -0.46 9.45 9.99
CA PRO A 50 0.52 9.65 11.05
C PRO A 50 1.92 9.20 10.59
N ALA A 51 2.94 10.00 10.89
CA ALA A 51 4.31 9.62 10.56
C ALA A 51 4.64 8.28 11.24
N LEU A 52 5.26 7.37 10.48
CA LEU A 52 5.69 6.06 10.98
C LEU A 52 6.60 6.23 12.19
N LYS A 53 6.19 5.66 13.33
CA LYS A 53 7.04 5.56 14.51
C LYS A 53 8.06 4.45 14.31
N GLN A 54 9.34 4.80 14.19
CA GLN A 54 10.38 3.79 14.08
C GLN A 54 10.77 3.22 15.45
N ILE A 55 10.94 1.90 15.52
CA ILE A 55 11.38 1.18 16.72
C ILE A 55 12.57 0.26 16.40
N ALA A 56 13.40 -0.01 17.39
CA ALA A 56 14.36 -1.10 17.29
C ALA A 56 13.59 -2.43 17.32
N LEU A 57 13.75 -3.24 16.28
CA LEU A 57 13.14 -4.55 16.17
C LEU A 57 13.95 -5.59 16.96
N THR A 58 13.28 -6.65 17.37
CA THR A 58 13.87 -7.81 18.05
C THR A 58 13.54 -9.10 17.32
N ASP A 59 14.38 -10.13 17.46
CA ASP A 59 14.09 -11.46 16.90
C ASP A 59 12.71 -11.96 17.34
N LYS A 60 12.35 -11.77 18.61
CA LYS A 60 11.06 -12.20 19.17
C LYS A 60 9.87 -11.54 18.47
N GLN A 61 9.97 -10.25 18.14
CA GLN A 61 8.91 -9.54 17.43
C GLN A 61 8.75 -10.09 16.01
N ILE A 62 9.85 -10.34 15.30
CA ILE A 62 9.79 -10.92 13.95
C ILE A 62 9.24 -12.34 13.98
N ASP A 63 9.69 -13.18 14.91
CA ASP A 63 9.17 -14.54 15.10
C ASP A 63 7.66 -14.51 15.42
N GLY A 64 7.23 -13.54 16.25
CA GLY A 64 5.82 -13.30 16.54
C GLY A 64 5.00 -12.94 15.29
N VAL A 65 5.53 -12.09 14.41
CA VAL A 65 4.85 -11.72 13.16
C VAL A 65 4.69 -12.95 12.26
N LEU A 66 5.77 -13.70 12.07
CA LEU A 66 5.76 -14.93 11.26
C LEU A 66 4.81 -15.99 11.80
N ALA A 67 4.65 -16.09 13.12
CA ALA A 67 3.73 -17.02 13.76
C ALA A 67 2.26 -16.56 13.67
N ALA A 68 2.02 -15.24 13.68
CA ALA A 68 0.68 -14.67 13.69
C ALA A 68 0.01 -14.66 12.31
N GLN A 69 0.78 -14.63 11.23
CA GLN A 69 0.30 -14.40 9.85
C GLN A 69 -0.99 -15.17 9.52
N LYS A 70 -0.98 -16.51 9.65
CA LYS A 70 -2.15 -17.34 9.29
C LYS A 70 -3.38 -17.06 10.15
N ASP A 71 -3.18 -16.75 11.42
CA ASP A 71 -4.28 -16.43 12.34
C ASP A 71 -4.85 -15.03 12.02
N MET A 72 -3.99 -14.07 11.64
CA MET A 72 -4.41 -12.74 11.20
C MET A 72 -5.20 -12.82 9.90
N ASP A 73 -4.69 -13.54 8.91
CA ASP A 73 -5.38 -13.75 7.63
C ASP A 73 -6.73 -14.44 7.81
N ALA A 74 -6.83 -15.42 8.70
CA ALA A 74 -8.10 -16.09 8.97
C ALA A 74 -9.17 -15.14 9.51
N VAL A 75 -8.75 -14.09 10.23
CA VAL A 75 -9.66 -13.03 10.72
C VAL A 75 -10.05 -12.08 9.58
N THR A 76 -9.11 -11.70 8.73
CA THR A 76 -9.33 -10.71 7.66
C THR A 76 -9.90 -11.28 6.37
N ALA A 77 -9.82 -12.60 6.12
CA ALA A 77 -10.25 -13.26 4.88
C ALA A 77 -11.75 -13.06 4.53
N LYS A 78 -12.55 -12.57 5.47
CA LYS A 78 -13.99 -12.28 5.27
C LYS A 78 -14.29 -10.79 5.18
N LEU A 79 -13.28 -9.94 5.32
CA LEU A 79 -13.44 -8.50 5.16
C LEU A 79 -13.61 -8.17 3.67
N PRO A 80 -14.56 -7.31 3.32
CA PRO A 80 -14.57 -6.71 2.00
C PRO A 80 -13.25 -5.96 1.75
N GLU A 81 -12.70 -6.10 0.55
CA GLU A 81 -11.52 -5.33 0.15
C GLU A 81 -11.76 -3.82 0.35
N ASN A 82 -10.71 -3.10 0.73
CA ASN A 82 -10.73 -1.64 0.93
C ASN A 82 -11.73 -1.13 1.98
N THR A 83 -12.22 -1.99 2.88
CA THR A 83 -13.08 -1.59 4.00
C THR A 83 -12.33 -1.69 5.31
N ALA A 84 -12.36 -0.63 6.12
CA ALA A 84 -11.76 -0.65 7.45
C ALA A 84 -12.45 -1.73 8.32
N PRO A 85 -11.68 -2.52 9.09
CA PRO A 85 -12.26 -3.55 9.95
C PRO A 85 -13.18 -2.90 11.00
N ASP A 86 -14.33 -3.54 11.26
CA ASP A 86 -15.21 -3.10 12.33
C ASP A 86 -14.59 -3.40 13.72
N GLN A 87 -15.18 -2.86 14.79
CA GLN A 87 -14.66 -3.03 16.15
C GLN A 87 -14.56 -4.49 16.60
N LYS A 88 -15.44 -5.37 16.10
CA LYS A 88 -15.41 -6.78 16.44
C LYS A 88 -14.22 -7.46 15.76
N VAL A 89 -13.95 -7.13 14.51
CA VAL A 89 -12.78 -7.63 13.80
C VAL A 89 -11.49 -7.11 14.42
N ILE A 90 -11.43 -5.82 14.79
CA ILE A 90 -10.28 -5.26 15.52
C ILE A 90 -10.04 -6.01 16.84
N ALA A 91 -11.09 -6.34 17.60
CA ALA A 91 -10.95 -7.11 18.83
C ALA A 91 -10.39 -8.53 18.57
N GLN A 92 -10.80 -9.19 17.49
CA GLN A 92 -10.26 -10.50 17.10
C GLN A 92 -8.78 -10.42 16.71
N LEU A 93 -8.40 -9.40 15.94
CA LEU A 93 -7.01 -9.15 15.58
C LEU A 93 -6.14 -8.86 16.82
N ASP A 94 -6.71 -8.15 17.81
CA ASP A 94 -6.05 -7.87 19.08
C ASP A 94 -5.81 -9.15 19.91
N GLU A 95 -6.81 -10.05 19.97
CA GLU A 95 -6.66 -11.36 20.61
C GLU A 95 -5.58 -12.20 19.92
N VAL A 96 -5.54 -12.23 18.58
CA VAL A 96 -4.50 -12.91 17.82
C VAL A 96 -3.13 -12.29 18.11
N ALA A 97 -2.99 -10.97 18.05
CA ALA A 97 -1.74 -10.29 18.36
C ALA A 97 -1.22 -10.67 19.76
N LYS A 98 -2.10 -10.62 20.78
CA LYS A 98 -1.75 -11.00 22.15
C LYS A 98 -1.34 -12.46 22.28
N LYS A 99 -2.02 -13.37 21.59
CA LYS A 99 -1.67 -14.79 21.53
C LYS A 99 -0.23 -15.02 21.03
N HIS A 100 0.24 -14.17 20.12
CA HIS A 100 1.58 -14.26 19.52
C HIS A 100 2.62 -13.36 20.18
N GLY A 101 2.30 -12.80 21.37
CA GLY A 101 3.26 -12.14 22.24
C GLY A 101 3.40 -10.63 22.02
N PHE A 102 2.51 -10.01 21.26
CA PHE A 102 2.38 -8.55 21.14
C PHE A 102 1.52 -7.98 22.26
N ALA A 103 1.65 -6.68 22.54
CA ALA A 103 0.78 -6.01 23.51
C ALA A 103 -0.69 -5.93 23.05
N GLY A 104 -0.89 -5.93 21.73
CA GLY A 104 -2.18 -5.82 21.06
C GLY A 104 -2.01 -5.60 19.56
N TYR A 105 -3.12 -5.38 18.85
CA TYR A 105 -3.09 -5.23 17.39
C TYR A 105 -2.27 -4.01 16.92
N ASP A 106 -2.33 -2.90 17.65
CA ASP A 106 -1.54 -1.71 17.34
C ASP A 106 -0.02 -1.95 17.46
N ASP A 107 0.41 -2.76 18.43
CA ASP A 107 1.82 -3.13 18.61
C ASP A 107 2.28 -4.06 17.49
N TYR A 108 1.43 -5.01 17.08
CA TYR A 108 1.66 -5.84 15.90
C TYR A 108 1.83 -4.99 14.64
N ASN A 109 0.90 -4.06 14.35
CA ASN A 109 0.99 -3.19 13.18
C ASN A 109 2.24 -2.33 13.21
N ASN A 110 2.58 -1.73 14.36
CA ASN A 110 3.79 -0.94 14.49
C ASN A 110 5.06 -1.76 14.22
N VAL A 111 5.11 -3.03 14.61
CA VAL A 111 6.20 -3.95 14.26
C VAL A 111 6.21 -4.25 12.76
N VAL A 112 5.06 -4.58 12.16
CA VAL A 112 4.93 -4.85 10.72
C VAL A 112 5.34 -3.64 9.89
N ASP A 113 4.91 -2.43 10.25
CA ASP A 113 5.27 -1.21 9.52
C ASP A 113 6.79 -0.96 9.53
N ASN A 114 7.46 -1.23 10.66
CA ASN A 114 8.91 -1.14 10.76
C ASN A 114 9.63 -2.20 9.93
N ILE A 115 9.07 -3.41 9.85
CA ILE A 115 9.56 -4.47 8.97
C ILE A 115 9.40 -4.05 7.51
N SER A 116 8.21 -3.59 7.11
CA SER A 116 7.87 -3.17 5.75
C SER A 116 8.72 -1.99 5.28
N LEU A 117 9.00 -1.03 6.15
CA LEU A 117 9.93 0.07 5.87
C LEU A 117 11.30 -0.45 5.44
N VAL A 118 11.82 -1.44 6.17
CA VAL A 118 13.14 -2.00 5.92
C VAL A 118 13.13 -2.90 4.69
N ILE A 119 12.12 -3.77 4.54
CA ILE A 119 11.93 -4.64 3.37
C ILE A 119 11.86 -3.84 2.08
N GLY A 120 11.15 -2.70 2.09
CA GLY A 120 11.04 -1.82 0.92
C GLY A 120 12.38 -1.25 0.43
N GLY A 121 13.45 -1.36 1.22
CA GLY A 121 14.80 -0.99 0.81
C GLY A 121 15.68 -2.15 0.32
N PHE A 122 15.18 -3.38 0.28
CA PHE A 122 15.91 -4.53 -0.26
C PHE A 122 15.68 -4.66 -1.77
N ASP A 123 16.77 -4.86 -2.51
CA ASP A 123 16.69 -5.31 -3.90
C ASP A 123 16.25 -6.79 -3.91
N PRO A 124 15.09 -7.13 -4.52
CA PRO A 124 14.57 -8.50 -4.52
C PRO A 124 15.46 -9.48 -5.28
N ALA A 125 16.28 -9.01 -6.24
CA ALA A 125 17.17 -9.89 -7.00
C ALA A 125 18.42 -10.29 -6.20
N THR A 126 19.01 -9.34 -5.48
CA THR A 126 20.28 -9.55 -4.75
C THR A 126 20.11 -9.79 -3.26
N LYS A 127 18.90 -9.55 -2.73
CA LYS A 127 18.57 -9.57 -1.28
C LYS A 127 19.48 -8.66 -0.46
N LYS A 128 19.99 -7.59 -1.06
CA LYS A 128 20.82 -6.58 -0.40
C LYS A 128 20.00 -5.33 -0.14
N TYR A 129 20.20 -4.73 1.03
CA TYR A 129 19.64 -3.43 1.32
C TYR A 129 20.37 -2.36 0.49
N VAL A 130 19.63 -1.70 -0.39
CA VAL A 130 20.11 -0.61 -1.27
C VAL A 130 19.35 0.70 -1.00
N GLY A 131 18.30 0.66 -0.18
CA GLY A 131 17.41 1.77 0.11
C GLY A 131 16.26 1.88 -0.89
N THR A 132 15.11 2.36 -0.43
CA THR A 132 13.84 2.36 -1.18
C THR A 132 13.95 3.14 -2.51
N GLU A 133 14.65 4.27 -2.52
CA GLU A 133 14.86 5.05 -3.74
C GLU A 133 15.63 4.26 -4.81
N ALA A 134 16.66 3.51 -4.42
CA ALA A 134 17.41 2.69 -5.36
C ALA A 134 16.58 1.50 -5.87
N VAL A 135 15.75 0.90 -5.01
CA VAL A 135 14.78 -0.14 -5.40
C VAL A 135 13.80 0.40 -6.44
N ILE A 136 13.16 1.55 -6.19
CA ILE A 136 12.19 2.15 -7.12
C ILE A 136 12.86 2.49 -8.47
N LYS A 137 14.08 3.06 -8.45
CA LYS A 137 14.83 3.34 -9.70
C LYS A 137 15.16 2.06 -10.48
N ALA A 138 15.49 0.97 -9.80
CA ALA A 138 15.72 -0.32 -10.43
C ALA A 138 14.42 -0.88 -11.04
N GLN A 139 13.28 -0.78 -10.35
CA GLN A 139 11.97 -1.17 -10.86
C GLN A 139 11.58 -0.36 -12.11
N ILE A 140 11.81 0.97 -12.10
CA ILE A 140 11.59 1.83 -13.28
C ILE A 140 12.41 1.32 -14.47
N ALA A 141 13.71 1.01 -14.27
CA ALA A 141 14.56 0.51 -15.33
C ALA A 141 14.08 -0.85 -15.87
N GLN A 142 13.59 -1.74 -15.00
CA GLN A 142 13.02 -3.03 -15.39
C GLN A 142 11.76 -2.87 -16.23
N VAL A 143 10.81 -2.03 -15.79
CA VAL A 143 9.57 -1.73 -16.51
C VAL A 143 9.85 -1.09 -17.88
N GLN A 144 10.82 -0.18 -17.96
CA GLN A 144 11.25 0.41 -19.24
C GLN A 144 11.79 -0.66 -20.20
N ALA A 145 12.64 -1.56 -19.68
CA ALA A 145 13.28 -2.62 -20.46
C ALA A 145 12.34 -3.74 -20.89
N ASP A 146 11.20 -3.94 -20.20
CA ASP A 146 10.27 -5.02 -20.51
C ASP A 146 9.51 -4.77 -21.82
N LYS A 147 9.95 -5.40 -22.90
CA LYS A 147 9.32 -5.29 -24.22
C LYS A 147 8.00 -6.06 -24.35
N LYS A 148 7.64 -6.90 -23.38
CA LYS A 148 6.42 -7.71 -23.39
C LYS A 148 5.26 -7.06 -22.64
N MET A 149 5.55 -6.07 -21.80
CA MET A 149 4.54 -5.31 -21.08
C MET A 149 3.68 -4.45 -22.04
N PRO A 150 2.35 -4.51 -21.95
CA PRO A 150 1.47 -3.63 -22.74
C PRO A 150 1.79 -2.15 -22.50
N ALA A 151 1.64 -1.33 -23.54
CA ALA A 151 2.03 0.09 -23.47
C ALA A 151 1.25 0.87 -22.40
N LYS A 152 -0.03 0.50 -22.18
CA LYS A 152 -0.88 1.10 -21.15
C LYS A 152 -0.34 0.76 -19.75
N ASP A 153 -0.22 -0.53 -19.45
CA ASP A 153 0.23 -1.03 -18.15
C ASP A 153 1.65 -0.53 -17.82
N LYS A 154 2.53 -0.49 -18.83
CA LYS A 154 3.86 0.12 -18.69
C LYS A 154 3.79 1.59 -18.30
N LYS A 155 2.91 2.36 -18.93
CA LYS A 155 2.74 3.77 -18.59
C LYS A 155 2.22 3.94 -17.16
N GLU A 156 1.22 3.15 -16.77
CA GLU A 156 0.63 3.17 -15.43
C GLU A 156 1.69 2.83 -14.36
N ALA A 157 2.42 1.73 -14.53
CA ALA A 157 3.50 1.34 -13.62
C ALA A 157 4.60 2.40 -13.53
N LEU A 158 5.00 3.02 -14.64
CA LEU A 158 5.98 4.10 -14.62
C LEU A 158 5.46 5.34 -13.93
N ASP A 159 4.20 5.73 -14.15
CA ASP A 159 3.61 6.89 -13.50
C ASP A 159 3.55 6.68 -11.97
N GLU A 160 3.13 5.49 -11.51
CA GLU A 160 3.11 5.13 -10.08
C GLU A 160 4.50 5.13 -9.44
N LEU A 161 5.49 4.49 -10.07
CA LEU A 161 6.86 4.46 -9.55
C LEU A 161 7.51 5.86 -9.52
N ASN A 162 7.23 6.70 -10.51
CA ASN A 162 7.73 8.08 -10.51
C ASN A 162 7.02 8.95 -9.47
N GLU A 163 5.74 8.69 -9.16
CA GLU A 163 5.04 9.37 -8.08
C GLU A 163 5.64 8.98 -6.72
N ALA A 164 5.93 7.68 -6.51
CA ALA A 164 6.57 7.20 -5.29
C ALA A 164 7.92 7.87 -5.01
N LEU A 165 8.70 8.22 -6.05
CA LEU A 165 9.95 8.97 -5.89
C LEU A 165 9.77 10.42 -5.38
N LYS A 166 8.59 11.02 -5.54
CA LYS A 166 8.33 12.40 -5.07
C LYS A 166 8.09 12.46 -3.55
N THR A 167 7.63 11.35 -2.98
CA THR A 167 7.37 11.18 -1.55
C THR A 167 8.19 10.01 -1.02
N PRO A 168 9.51 10.18 -0.84
CA PRO A 168 10.36 9.10 -0.40
C PRO A 168 9.91 8.57 0.96
N ALA A 169 9.97 7.25 1.12
CA ALA A 169 9.81 6.62 2.43
C ALA A 169 10.83 7.21 3.42
N PRO A 170 10.50 7.29 4.72
CA PRO A 170 11.43 7.80 5.71
C PRO A 170 12.71 6.95 5.73
N ALA A 171 13.85 7.58 6.03
CA ALA A 171 15.10 6.85 6.17
C ALA A 171 15.01 5.91 7.39
N VAL A 172 15.52 4.68 7.26
CA VAL A 172 15.62 3.75 8.39
C VAL A 172 16.53 4.34 9.47
N GLU A 173 15.99 4.68 10.63
CA GLU A 173 16.70 5.24 11.77
C GLU A 173 17.45 4.15 12.54
N ASN A 174 16.76 3.04 12.82
CA ASN A 174 17.31 1.89 13.54
C ASN A 174 18.08 0.98 12.58
N LYS A 175 19.32 1.34 12.25
CA LYS A 175 20.14 0.61 11.24
C LYS A 175 20.32 -0.88 11.52
N ALA A 176 20.34 -1.29 12.80
CA ALA A 176 20.41 -2.70 13.18
C ALA A 176 19.20 -3.53 12.69
N ASN A 177 18.06 -2.88 12.42
CA ASN A 177 16.90 -3.55 11.83
C ASN A 177 17.19 -4.06 10.43
N ILE A 178 18.14 -3.47 9.68
CA ILE A 178 18.50 -3.93 8.33
C ILE A 178 19.11 -5.33 8.40
N ASP A 179 20.09 -5.54 9.28
CA ASP A 179 20.74 -6.85 9.45
C ASP A 179 19.75 -7.88 10.00
N LEU A 180 18.90 -7.46 10.94
CA LEU A 180 17.88 -8.32 11.50
C LEU A 180 16.84 -8.74 10.44
N VAL A 181 16.28 -7.81 9.68
CA VAL A 181 15.33 -8.13 8.61
C VAL A 181 16.00 -8.95 7.51
N SER A 182 17.27 -8.68 7.17
CA SER A 182 18.04 -9.49 6.21
C SER A 182 18.10 -10.97 6.62
N LYS A 183 18.34 -11.25 7.91
CA LYS A 183 18.36 -12.61 8.47
C LYS A 183 17.03 -13.36 8.25
N TYR A 184 15.91 -12.64 8.24
CA TYR A 184 14.56 -13.20 8.11
C TYR A 184 13.90 -12.98 6.74
N TYR A 185 14.62 -12.37 5.78
CA TYR A 185 14.06 -11.82 4.56
C TYR A 185 13.13 -12.80 3.82
N ASP A 186 13.60 -14.01 3.52
CA ASP A 186 12.80 -15.00 2.78
C ASP A 186 11.52 -15.41 3.49
N LYS A 187 11.56 -15.50 4.82
CA LYS A 187 10.36 -15.83 5.62
C LYS A 187 9.39 -14.67 5.67
N LEU A 188 9.91 -13.44 5.77
CA LEU A 188 9.09 -12.24 5.82
C LEU A 188 8.42 -11.97 4.47
N ILE A 189 9.13 -12.14 3.35
CA ILE A 189 8.52 -12.05 2.01
C ILE A 189 7.45 -13.12 1.83
N ALA A 190 7.70 -14.36 2.26
CA ALA A 190 6.69 -15.43 2.17
C ALA A 190 5.47 -15.22 3.08
N ALA A 191 5.58 -14.38 4.12
CA ALA A 191 4.52 -14.13 5.08
C ALA A 191 3.77 -12.81 4.84
N LEU A 192 4.47 -11.79 4.36
CA LEU A 192 3.98 -10.41 4.24
C LEU A 192 4.05 -9.86 2.82
N GLY A 193 4.80 -10.50 1.92
CA GLY A 193 4.76 -10.16 0.51
C GLY A 193 3.41 -10.60 -0.03
N ASP A 194 2.68 -9.67 -0.66
CA ASP A 194 1.35 -9.88 -1.20
C ASP A 194 1.21 -11.26 -1.85
N ASP A 195 0.17 -12.00 -1.44
CA ASP A 195 -0.29 -13.25 -2.04
C ASP A 195 -0.75 -12.99 -3.49
N GLU A 196 0.19 -12.71 -4.40
CA GLU A 196 -0.03 -12.87 -5.83
C GLU A 196 0.15 -14.35 -6.19
N ASN A 197 -0.93 -15.12 -6.01
CA ASN A 197 -1.07 -16.45 -6.58
C ASN A 197 -2.37 -16.54 -7.39
#